data_AF-A0A2N1F2Y2-F1
#
_entry.id   AF-A0A2N1F2Y2-F1
#
_cell.length_a   1.000
_cell.length_b   1.000
_cell.length_c   1.000
_cell.angle_alpha   90.00
_cell.angle_beta   90.00
_cell.angle_gamma   90.00
#
_symmetry.space_group_name_H-M   'P 1'
#
loop_
_entity.id
_entity.type
_entity.pdbx_description
1 polymer ?
#
loop_
_entity_poly.entity_id
_entity_poly.type
_entity_poly.pdbx_seq_one_letter_code
_entity_poly.pdbx_strand_id
1 'polypeptide(L)'
;MDLNIVDYLLKPISFDHFSQTIQKVFNTQIVIKTKELQKETHNSYIFIRADREMIKINFNNTLYIESLSNYVNVFSENSMTIYNKRNNILFRLKK
;
A
#
# COMPACT_ATOMS: atom_id res chain seq x y z
N MET A 1 11.22 -7.31 17.81
CA MET A 1 9.79 -7.14 17.48
C MET A 1 9.52 -5.66 17.61
N ASP A 2 9.77 -4.88 16.57
CA ASP A 2 9.48 -3.44 16.60
C ASP A 2 8.13 -3.22 15.96
N LEU A 3 7.07 -3.25 16.77
CA LEU A 3 5.76 -2.78 16.30
C LEU A 3 5.77 -1.26 16.42
N ASN A 4 5.88 -0.57 15.28
CA ASN A 4 5.61 0.87 15.16
C ASN A 4 4.11 1.14 15.29
N ILE A 5 3.57 0.94 16.48
CA ILE A 5 2.16 1.21 16.80
C ILE A 5 2.05 2.53 17.55
N VAL A 6 1.07 3.34 17.17
CA VAL A 6 0.78 4.64 17.80
C VAL A 6 -0.03 4.46 19.09
N ASP A 7 -1.01 3.56 19.12
CA ASP A 7 -1.80 3.26 20.32
C ASP A 7 -2.57 1.94 20.18
N TYR A 8 -2.98 1.35 21.31
CA TYR A 8 -3.85 0.17 21.35
C TYR A 8 -5.19 0.52 21.98
N LEU A 9 -6.28 0.33 21.24
CA LEU A 9 -7.64 0.63 21.70
C LEU A 9 -8.42 -0.66 21.98
N LEU A 10 -8.68 -0.93 23.26
CA LEU A 10 -9.50 -2.07 23.70
C LEU A 10 -10.95 -1.64 23.90
N LYS A 11 -11.88 -2.49 23.46
CA LYS A 11 -13.32 -2.26 23.64
C LYS A 11 -13.75 -2.56 25.09
N PRO A 12 -14.75 -1.83 25.61
CA PRO A 12 -15.42 -0.67 25.01
C PRO A 12 -14.54 0.60 25.08
N ILE A 13 -14.45 1.32 23.96
CA ILE A 13 -13.60 2.51 23.84
C ILE A 13 -14.43 3.75 24.19
N SER A 14 -13.92 4.61 25.08
CA SER A 14 -14.52 5.92 25.34
C SER A 14 -14.19 6.90 24.21
N PHE A 15 -15.09 7.84 23.96
CA PHE A 15 -14.88 8.87 22.95
C PHE A 15 -13.62 9.71 23.23
N ASP A 16 -13.36 10.04 24.50
CA ASP A 16 -12.19 10.83 24.90
C ASP A 16 -10.88 10.11 24.57
N HIS A 17 -10.81 8.80 24.84
CA HIS A 17 -9.63 8.01 24.53
C HIS A 17 -9.43 7.88 23.02
N PHE A 18 -10.52 7.70 22.26
CA PHE A 18 -10.45 7.71 20.80
C PHE A 18 -9.94 9.06 20.26
N SER A 19 -10.47 10.17 20.76
CA SER A 19 -10.08 11.53 20.37
C SER A 19 -8.59 11.79 20.61
N GLN A 20 -8.08 11.39 21.78
CA GLN A 20 -6.66 11.51 22.13
C GLN A 20 -5.77 10.68 21.20
N THR A 21 -6.15 9.43 20.91
CA THR A 21 -5.39 8.58 19.97
C THR A 21 -5.36 9.18 18.57
N ILE A 22 -6.47 9.75 18.09
CA ILE A 22 -6.52 10.45 16.80
C ILE A 22 -5.57 11.65 16.79
N GLN A 23 -5.54 12.45 17.87
CA GLN A 23 -4.61 13.58 17.99
C GLN A 23 -3.15 13.14 17.99
N LYS A 24 -2.82 12.03 18.67
CA LYS A 24 -1.47 11.43 18.62
C LYS A 24 -1.07 11.05 17.19
N VAL A 25 -1.97 10.39 16.44
CA VAL A 25 -1.74 10.01 15.04
C VAL A 25 -1.43 11.24 14.18
N PHE A 26 -2.22 12.31 14.29
CA PHE A 26 -1.98 13.53 13.53
C PHE A 26 -0.63 14.17 13.84
N ASN A 27 -0.26 14.25 15.11
CA ASN A 27 1.03 14.80 15.51
C ASN A 27 2.21 13.96 15.00
N THR A 28 2.12 12.63 15.10
CA THR A 28 3.13 11.72 14.54
C THR A 28 3.24 11.89 13.03
N GLN A 29 2.13 12.02 12.30
CA GLN A 29 2.12 12.21 10.85
C GLN A 29 2.76 13.54 10.44
N ILE A 30 2.53 14.62 11.19
CA ILE A 30 3.13 15.94 10.94
C ILE A 30 4.65 15.88 11.12
N VAL A 31 5.13 15.18 12.16
CA VAL A 31 6.57 14.99 12.41
C VAL A 31 7.23 14.12 11.33
N ILE A 32 6.53 13.11 10.81
CA ILE A 32 7.02 12.30 9.69
C ILE A 32 7.07 13.12 8.39
N LYS A 33 6.00 13.86 8.07
CA LYS A 33 5.94 14.69 6.85
C LYS A 33 7.01 15.79 6.82
N THR A 34 7.29 16.41 7.97
CA THR A 34 8.35 17.42 8.09
C THR A 34 9.75 16.83 7.91
N LYS A 35 9.97 15.56 8.29
CA LYS A 35 11.20 14.81 7.95
C LYS A 35 11.24 14.34 6.49
N GLU A 36 10.09 14.03 5.88
CA GLU A 36 9.99 13.55 4.50
C GLU A 36 10.11 14.66 3.45
N LEU A 37 9.77 15.92 3.77
CA LEU A 37 10.03 17.04 2.84
C LEU A 37 11.53 17.24 2.51
N GLN A 38 12.44 16.63 3.28
CA GLN A 38 13.88 16.61 3.01
C GLN A 38 14.37 15.34 2.31
N LYS A 39 13.51 14.34 2.09
CA LYS A 39 13.85 13.12 1.36
C LYS A 39 13.19 13.16 -0.01
N GLU A 40 14.04 13.10 -1.02
CA GLU A 40 13.70 12.92 -2.43
C GLU A 40 12.48 12.04 -2.60
N THR A 41 11.63 12.42 -3.55
CA THR A 41 10.49 11.65 -4.05
C THR A 41 10.93 10.24 -4.44
N HIS A 42 11.00 9.35 -3.45
CA HIS A 42 11.17 7.93 -3.67
C HIS A 42 9.87 7.47 -4.28
N ASN A 43 9.84 7.38 -5.61
CA ASN A 43 8.82 6.62 -6.32
C ASN A 43 8.73 5.26 -5.63
N SER A 44 7.67 5.07 -4.86
CA SER A 44 7.52 3.89 -4.03
C SER A 44 7.06 2.78 -4.96
N TYR A 45 7.84 1.70 -5.05
CA TYR A 45 7.56 0.58 -5.93
C TYR A 45 7.89 -0.73 -5.23
N ILE A 46 7.29 -1.82 -5.71
CA ILE A 46 7.63 -3.19 -5.33
C ILE A 46 7.99 -4.00 -6.55
N PHE A 47 8.84 -5.01 -6.35
CA PHE A 47 9.08 -6.04 -7.35
C PHE A 47 8.31 -7.30 -6.98
N ILE A 48 7.48 -7.78 -7.89
CA ILE A 48 6.78 -9.06 -7.76
C ILE A 48 7.41 -10.03 -8.75
N ARG A 49 7.72 -11.23 -8.27
CA ARG A 49 8.17 -12.32 -9.13
C ARG A 49 6.96 -13.03 -9.73
N ALA A 50 6.75 -12.87 -11.03
CA ALA A 50 5.77 -13.65 -11.78
C ALA A 50 6.56 -14.62 -12.67
N ASP A 51 6.40 -15.93 -12.42
CA ASP A 51 7.21 -16.98 -13.01
C ASP A 51 8.73 -16.80 -12.81
N ARG A 52 9.41 -16.39 -13.87
CA ARG A 52 10.87 -16.17 -13.92
C ARG A 52 11.22 -14.71 -14.14
N GLU A 53 10.22 -13.83 -14.21
CA GLU A 53 10.40 -12.40 -14.45
C GLU A 53 10.13 -11.60 -13.18
N MET A 54 10.93 -10.55 -12.98
CA MET A 54 10.77 -9.59 -11.90
C MET A 54 10.03 -8.38 -12.45
N ILE A 55 8.80 -8.16 -11.97
CA ILE A 55 7.92 -7.11 -12.46
C ILE A 55 7.91 -5.97 -11.45
N LYS A 56 8.27 -4.76 -11.92
CA LYS A 56 8.22 -3.54 -11.11
C LYS A 56 6.81 -2.95 -11.15
N ILE A 57 6.20 -2.76 -9.98
CA ILE A 57 4.89 -2.10 -9.82
C ILE A 57 5.10 -0.82 -9.03
N ASN A 58 4.73 0.31 -9.62
CA ASN A 58 4.81 1.62 -8.97
C ASN A 58 3.51 1.91 -8.19
N PHE A 59 3.64 2.37 -6.95
CA PHE A 59 2.50 2.66 -6.08
C PHE A 59 1.81 3.98 -6.39
N ASN A 60 2.48 4.94 -7.03
CA ASN A 60 1.89 6.25 -7.36
C ASN A 60 0.57 6.14 -8.14
N ASN A 61 0.34 5.04 -8.86
CA ASN A 61 -0.82 4.83 -9.70
C ASN A 61 -1.57 3.53 -9.35
N THR A 62 -1.25 2.88 -8.24
CA THR A 62 -1.87 1.61 -7.83
C THR A 62 -2.86 1.87 -6.69
N LEU A 63 -4.13 1.55 -6.91
CA LEU A 63 -5.20 1.67 -5.92
C LEU A 63 -5.14 0.53 -4.91
N TYR A 64 -5.08 -0.70 -5.40
CA TYR A 64 -4.94 -1.89 -4.56
C TYR A 64 -4.36 -3.06 -5.36
N ILE A 65 -3.83 -4.03 -4.62
CA ILE A 65 -3.26 -5.25 -5.16
C ILE A 65 -3.98 -6.42 -4.51
N GLU A 66 -4.48 -7.34 -5.32
CA GLU A 66 -5.15 -8.55 -4.87
C GLU A 66 -4.30 -9.77 -5.25
N SER A 67 -3.96 -10.58 -4.26
CA SER A 67 -3.25 -11.85 -4.47
C SER A 67 -4.27 -12.99 -4.53
N LEU A 68 -4.26 -13.70 -5.66
CA LEU A 68 -5.02 -14.92 -5.88
C LEU A 68 -4.03 -16.08 -6.02
N SER A 69 -4.52 -17.32 -5.90
CA SER A 69 -3.70 -18.53 -5.74
C SER A 69 -2.44 -18.58 -6.62
N ASN A 70 -2.57 -18.27 -7.91
CA ASN A 70 -1.49 -18.36 -8.89
C ASN A 70 -1.22 -17.06 -9.66
N TYR A 71 -1.83 -15.94 -9.27
CA TYR A 71 -1.63 -14.65 -9.94
C TYR A 71 -1.91 -13.45 -9.03
N VAL A 72 -1.36 -12.31 -9.43
CA VAL A 72 -1.57 -11.03 -8.73
C VAL A 72 -2.30 -10.07 -9.67
N ASN A 73 -3.39 -9.49 -9.18
CA ASN A 73 -4.10 -8.41 -9.85
C ASN A 73 -3.62 -7.07 -9.29
N VAL A 74 -3.21 -6.17 -10.18
CA VAL A 74 -2.85 -4.80 -9.84
C VAL A 74 -3.90 -3.88 -10.44
N PHE A 75 -4.57 -3.13 -9.58
CA PHE A 75 -5.61 -2.19 -9.98
C PHE A 75 -5.06 -0.77 -9.91
N SER A 76 -5.19 -0.05 -11.02
CA SER A 76 -4.89 1.36 -11.16
C SER A 76 -6.15 2.12 -11.54
N GLU A 77 -6.18 3.44 -11.31
CA GLU A 77 -7.36 4.28 -11.59
C GLU A 77 -7.97 4.06 -12.97
N ASN A 78 -7.13 3.81 -13.99
CA ASN A 78 -7.57 3.66 -15.38
C ASN A 78 -7.34 2.27 -15.98
N SER A 79 -6.83 1.30 -15.21
CA SER A 79 -6.50 -0.02 -15.77
C SER A 79 -6.31 -1.11 -14.72
N MET A 80 -6.76 -2.31 -15.03
CA MET A 80 -6.44 -3.53 -14.30
C MET A 80 -5.37 -4.33 -15.06
N THR A 81 -4.32 -4.75 -14.36
CA THR A 81 -3.26 -5.62 -14.92
C THR A 81 -3.16 -6.92 -14.12
N ILE A 82 -3.15 -8.06 -14.81
CA ILE A 82 -3.10 -9.40 -14.20
C ILE A 82 -1.76 -10.05 -14.51
N TYR A 83 -1.06 -10.54 -13.48
CA TYR A 83 0.23 -11.22 -13.60
C TYR A 83 0.12 -12.69 -13.14
N ASN A 84 0.10 -13.66 -14.07
CA ASN A 84 -0.15 -15.08 -13.79
C ASN A 84 1.05 -16.00 -14.04
N LYS A 85 1.23 -17.00 -13.16
CA LYS A 85 2.25 -18.07 -13.18
C LYS A 85 2.19 -19.05 -14.37
N ARG A 86 1.31 -18.86 -15.35
CA ARG A 86 1.10 -19.89 -16.40
C ARG A 86 0.87 -19.40 -17.81
N ASN A 87 0.70 -18.09 -18.02
CA ASN A 87 0.68 -17.48 -19.34
C ASN A 87 0.80 -15.97 -19.16
N ASN A 88 1.84 -15.39 -19.77
CA ASN A 88 2.19 -13.97 -19.76
C ASN A 88 1.23 -13.12 -20.64
N ILE A 89 -0.08 -13.40 -20.59
CA ILE A 89 -1.07 -12.76 -21.47
C ILE A 89 -2.42 -12.73 -20.78
N LEU A 90 -2.82 -11.57 -20.27
CA LEU A 90 -4.19 -11.08 -20.37
C LEU A 90 -4.21 -9.56 -20.14
N PHE A 91 -4.03 -8.89 -21.28
CA PHE A 91 -4.69 -7.68 -21.75
C PHE A 91 -5.31 -6.75 -20.70
N ARG A 92 -4.72 -5.55 -20.68
CA ARG A 92 -5.41 -4.25 -20.70
C ARG A 92 -6.87 -4.36 -21.16
N LEU A 93 -7.80 -4.45 -20.20
CA LEU A 93 -9.20 -4.14 -20.45
C LEU A 93 -9.33 -2.62 -20.53
N LYS A 94 -9.05 -2.07 -21.71
CA LYS A 94 -9.64 -0.80 -22.13
C LYS A 94 -11.07 -1.10 -22.59
N LYS A 95 -12.03 -0.39 -22.03
CA LYS A 95 -13.27 -0.08 -22.74
C LYS A 95 -13.08 1.27 -23.44
#